data_AF-B9TGK4-F1
#
_entry.id   AF-B9TGK4-F1
#
_cell.length_a   1.000
_cell.length_b   1.000
_cell.length_c   1.000
_cell.angle_alpha   90.00
_cell.angle_beta   90.00
_cell.angle_gamma   90.00
#
_symmetry.space_group_name_H-M   'P 1'
#
loop_
_entity.id
_entity.type
_entity.pdbx_description
1 polymer ?
#
loop_
_entity_poly.entity_id
_entity_poly.type
_entity_poly.pdbx_seq_one_letter_code
_entity_poly.pdbx_strand_id
1 'polypeptide(L)'
;MEALRHALADLRCRAARARHIGPTLDKTARGGPDQHGTRKRMKPITLAQLCAAAVAAGLSLPTCAAPCSAPDASLLRATWQAFRAATLEGQPDQVIRYYKFPLQLLPPMEGMRPLKISRAAFLKNYAELFQRGPADTEIAMLTAMKKSTGKEFIPTATFDTKRCAYLVPTRIEDYNFVYDKKTGWVVESMYYDANDLNIGREAQLDH
;
A
#
# COMPACT_ATOMS: atom_id res chain seq x y z
N MET A 1 -22.76 -33.84 7.85
CA MET A 1 -23.55 -32.80 8.55
C MET A 1 -22.87 -31.41 8.50
N GLU A 2 -21.54 -31.31 8.60
CA GLU A 2 -20.77 -30.05 8.47
C GLU A 2 -20.99 -29.28 7.15
N ALA A 3 -21.02 -30.00 6.01
CA ALA A 3 -21.14 -29.41 4.68
C ALA A 3 -22.51 -28.76 4.44
N LEU A 4 -23.58 -29.32 5.03
CA LEU A 4 -24.92 -28.77 4.91
C LEU A 4 -25.07 -27.45 5.69
N ARG A 5 -24.34 -27.30 6.81
CA ARG A 5 -24.31 -26.06 7.60
C ARG A 5 -23.62 -24.91 6.85
N HIS A 6 -22.54 -25.21 6.11
CA HIS A 6 -21.86 -24.22 5.28
C HIS A 6 -22.73 -23.79 4.08
N ALA A 7 -23.40 -24.73 3.41
CA ALA A 7 -24.29 -24.40 2.29
C ALA A 7 -25.49 -23.53 2.71
N LEU A 8 -26.08 -23.80 3.89
CA LEU A 8 -27.17 -22.98 4.45
C LEU A 8 -26.71 -21.58 4.89
N ALA A 9 -25.48 -21.44 5.38
CA ALA A 9 -24.91 -20.13 5.71
C ALA A 9 -24.69 -19.28 4.45
N ASP A 10 -24.21 -19.88 3.36
CA ASP A 10 -23.93 -19.19 2.09
C ASP A 10 -25.23 -18.73 1.39
N LEU A 11 -26.28 -19.56 1.40
CA LEU A 11 -27.61 -19.21 0.88
C LEU A 11 -28.27 -18.03 1.63
N ARG A 12 -28.15 -18.01 2.96
CA ARG A 12 -28.69 -16.91 3.77
C ARG A 12 -27.98 -15.58 3.48
N CYS A 13 -26.71 -15.62 3.12
CA CYS A 13 -25.97 -14.40 2.82
C CYS A 13 -26.25 -13.83 1.42
N ARG A 14 -26.50 -14.67 0.41
CA ARG A 14 -26.97 -14.20 -0.90
C ARG A 14 -28.34 -13.50 -0.83
N ALA A 15 -29.24 -14.00 0.00
CA ALA A 15 -30.58 -13.43 0.15
C ALA A 15 -30.59 -12.04 0.83
N ALA A 16 -29.62 -11.74 1.70
CA ALA A 16 -29.49 -10.44 2.35
C ALA A 16 -28.96 -9.35 1.39
N ARG A 17 -28.07 -9.72 0.46
CA ARG A 17 -27.44 -8.79 -0.49
C ARG A 17 -28.39 -8.29 -1.58
N ALA A 18 -29.43 -9.05 -1.91
CA ALA A 18 -30.42 -8.70 -2.93
C ALA A 18 -31.42 -7.60 -2.50
N ARG A 19 -31.52 -7.27 -1.19
CA ARG A 19 -32.52 -6.30 -0.68
C ARG A 19 -32.04 -4.85 -0.59
N HIS A 20 -30.79 -4.55 -0.97
CA HIS A 20 -30.20 -3.22 -0.76
C HIS A 20 -29.98 -2.37 -2.02
N ILE A 21 -30.52 -2.76 -3.18
CA ILE A 21 -30.42 -1.96 -4.41
C ILE A 21 -31.70 -1.14 -4.58
N GLY A 22 -31.74 0.03 -3.97
CA GLY A 22 -32.71 1.08 -4.29
C GLY A 22 -32.16 2.00 -5.40
N PRO A 23 -33.00 2.53 -6.30
CA PRO A 23 -32.54 3.41 -7.38
C PRO A 23 -32.27 4.83 -6.86
N THR A 24 -31.04 5.32 -6.99
CA THR A 24 -30.68 6.72 -6.71
C THR A 24 -30.96 7.56 -7.95
N LEU A 25 -31.96 8.44 -7.83
CA LEU A 25 -32.37 9.42 -8.82
C LEU A 25 -31.74 10.79 -8.49
N ASP A 26 -31.24 11.42 -9.55
CA ASP A 26 -31.20 12.87 -9.80
C ASP A 26 -30.16 13.78 -9.09
N LYS A 27 -29.42 14.53 -9.93
CA LYS A 27 -29.58 15.99 -10.15
C LYS A 27 -28.24 16.75 -10.22
N THR A 28 -27.76 16.97 -11.44
CA THR A 28 -26.64 17.88 -11.76
C THR A 28 -27.20 19.27 -12.05
N ALA A 29 -26.85 20.28 -11.24
CA ALA A 29 -27.14 21.69 -11.52
C ALA A 29 -25.82 22.50 -11.62
N ARG A 30 -25.71 23.30 -12.69
CA ARG A 30 -24.64 24.28 -12.97
C ARG A 30 -25.03 25.67 -12.46
N GLY A 31 -24.02 26.49 -12.20
CA GLY A 31 -24.07 27.96 -12.08
C GLY A 31 -23.79 28.43 -10.65
N GLY A 32 -22.97 29.43 -10.35
CA GLY A 32 -22.13 30.38 -11.08
C GLY A 32 -21.28 31.14 -10.01
N PRO A 33 -20.31 31.99 -10.38
CA PRO A 33 -19.50 32.73 -9.41
C PRO A 33 -20.09 34.13 -9.13
N ASP A 34 -19.98 34.64 -7.89
CA ASP A 34 -19.58 36.04 -7.61
C ASP A 34 -19.63 36.45 -6.11
N GLN A 35 -18.77 37.43 -5.80
CA GLN A 35 -18.71 38.40 -4.68
C GLN A 35 -18.06 37.97 -3.33
N HIS A 36 -16.90 38.53 -2.94
CA HIS A 36 -16.65 39.87 -2.34
C HIS A 36 -17.39 40.15 -1.01
N GLY A 37 -16.64 40.43 0.06
CA GLY A 37 -17.10 41.32 1.13
C GLY A 37 -17.02 40.85 2.59
N THR A 38 -15.88 41.14 3.24
CA THR A 38 -15.73 41.79 4.56
C THR A 38 -16.42 41.29 5.86
N ARG A 39 -15.55 41.13 6.87
CA ARG A 39 -15.63 41.60 8.28
C ARG A 39 -16.46 40.84 9.34
N LYS A 40 -15.69 40.31 10.30
CA LYS A 40 -15.80 40.42 11.78
C LYS A 40 -17.19 40.34 12.43
N ARG A 41 -17.42 39.30 13.24
CA ARG A 41 -17.68 39.42 14.68
C ARG A 41 -17.66 38.07 15.40
N MET A 42 -16.81 37.97 16.43
CA MET A 42 -16.94 37.03 17.55
C MET A 42 -18.21 37.34 18.35
N LYS A 43 -18.91 36.30 18.80
CA LYS A 43 -19.44 36.17 20.16
C LYS A 43 -19.73 34.68 20.47
N PRO A 44 -19.46 34.22 21.70
CA PRO A 44 -19.68 32.85 22.17
C PRO A 44 -21.11 32.70 22.71
N ILE A 45 -21.40 31.57 23.39
CA ILE A 45 -22.68 31.15 24.04
C ILE A 45 -23.44 30.20 23.07
N THR A 46 -23.74 28.93 23.39
CA THR A 46 -24.38 28.43 24.61
C THR A 46 -24.05 26.95 24.83
N LEU A 47 -23.83 26.62 26.10
CA LEU A 47 -23.81 25.27 26.66
C LEU A 47 -25.20 24.60 26.56
N ALA A 48 -25.17 23.27 26.64
CA ALA A 48 -26.27 22.36 26.95
C ALA A 48 -27.24 22.00 25.82
N GLN A 49 -27.01 20.82 25.25
CA GLN A 49 -28.12 19.92 24.91
C GLN A 49 -27.67 18.47 25.11
N LEU A 50 -27.92 17.98 26.33
CA LEU A 50 -28.14 16.57 26.62
C LEU A 50 -29.37 16.11 25.82
N CYS A 51 -29.27 15.03 25.05
CA CYS A 51 -30.37 14.10 24.87
C CYS A 51 -29.94 12.80 24.17
N ALA A 52 -30.43 11.70 24.75
CA ALA A 52 -30.65 10.39 24.15
C ALA A 52 -29.40 9.57 23.75
N ALA A 53 -28.82 8.89 24.75
CA ALA A 53 -28.19 7.60 24.51
C ALA A 53 -29.29 6.57 24.18
N ALA A 54 -29.69 6.50 22.91
CA ALA A 54 -30.45 5.37 22.41
C ALA A 54 -29.50 4.17 22.37
N VAL A 55 -29.67 3.25 23.32
CA VAL A 55 -29.06 1.91 23.27
C VAL A 55 -29.73 1.17 22.11
N ALA A 56 -29.26 1.43 20.89
CA ALA A 56 -29.48 0.52 19.78
C ALA A 56 -28.64 -0.72 20.09
N ALA A 57 -29.29 -1.70 20.75
CA ALA A 57 -28.84 -3.08 20.74
C ALA A 57 -28.92 -3.56 19.28
N GLY A 58 -27.91 -3.16 18.50
CA GLY A 58 -27.64 -3.71 17.20
C GLY A 58 -27.36 -5.18 17.40
N LEU A 59 -28.34 -6.01 17.07
CA LEU A 59 -28.13 -7.41 16.72
C LEU A 59 -27.07 -7.39 15.61
N SER A 60 -25.81 -7.55 16.00
CA SER A 60 -24.69 -7.78 15.10
C SER A 60 -24.96 -9.11 14.41
N LEU A 61 -25.75 -9.06 13.34
CA LEU A 61 -25.82 -10.13 12.37
C LEU A 61 -24.37 -10.44 11.98
N PRO A 62 -23.98 -11.72 11.95
CA PRO A 62 -22.63 -12.08 11.53
C PRO A 62 -22.44 -11.51 10.13
N THR A 63 -21.63 -10.46 10.02
CA THR A 63 -21.12 -9.99 8.74
C THR A 63 -20.45 -11.18 8.12
N CYS A 64 -21.06 -11.74 7.06
CA CYS A 64 -20.38 -12.75 6.27
C CYS A 64 -19.08 -12.13 5.78
N ALA A 65 -17.97 -12.65 6.28
CA ALA A 65 -16.66 -12.26 5.81
C ALA A 65 -16.67 -12.44 4.29
N ALA A 66 -16.43 -11.35 3.57
CA ALA A 66 -16.35 -11.41 2.11
C ALA A 66 -15.32 -12.49 1.72
N PRO A 67 -15.66 -13.39 0.78
CA PRO A 67 -14.76 -14.46 0.39
C PRO A 67 -13.45 -13.86 -0.10
N CYS A 68 -12.34 -14.39 0.40
CA CYS A 68 -11.05 -13.86 0.02
C CYS A 68 -10.79 -14.12 -1.47
N SER A 69 -10.62 -13.03 -2.22
CA SER A 69 -10.39 -13.03 -3.66
C SER A 69 -9.04 -12.36 -3.92
N ALA A 70 -8.32 -12.85 -4.93
CA ALA A 70 -7.10 -12.20 -5.37
C ALA A 70 -7.40 -10.75 -5.80
N PRO A 71 -6.52 -9.78 -5.47
CA PRO A 71 -6.66 -8.43 -6.03
C PRO A 71 -6.48 -8.46 -7.54
N ASP A 72 -7.00 -7.44 -8.22
CA ASP A 72 -6.80 -7.27 -9.65
C ASP A 72 -5.29 -7.22 -9.98
N ALA A 73 -4.85 -8.03 -10.94
CA ALA A 73 -3.47 -8.05 -11.42
C ALA A 73 -3.03 -6.70 -11.99
N SER A 74 -3.97 -5.89 -12.50
CA SER A 74 -3.67 -4.53 -12.98
C SER A 74 -3.15 -3.61 -11.85
N LEU A 75 -3.53 -3.89 -10.60
CA LEU A 75 -3.14 -3.10 -9.44
C LEU A 75 -1.63 -3.14 -9.20
N LEU A 76 -1.00 -4.31 -9.34
CA LEU A 76 0.46 -4.43 -9.16
C LEU A 76 1.20 -3.60 -10.21
N ARG A 77 0.74 -3.62 -11.47
CA ARG A 77 1.33 -2.81 -12.53
C ARG A 77 1.20 -1.31 -12.24
N ALA A 78 0.02 -0.87 -11.79
CA ALA A 78 -0.19 0.53 -11.40
C ALA A 78 0.70 0.92 -10.22
N THR A 79 0.83 0.06 -9.21
CA THR A 79 1.74 0.27 -8.07
C THR A 79 3.19 0.39 -8.52
N TRP A 80 3.66 -0.51 -9.40
CA TRP A 80 5.02 -0.45 -9.94
C TRP A 80 5.32 0.88 -10.66
N GLN A 81 4.39 1.34 -11.50
CA GLN A 81 4.56 2.61 -12.22
C GLN A 81 4.60 3.81 -11.26
N ALA A 82 3.73 3.82 -10.26
CA ALA A 82 3.68 4.89 -9.27
C ALA A 82 4.91 4.89 -8.35
N PHE A 83 5.38 3.70 -7.95
CA PHE A 83 6.63 3.52 -7.23
C PHE A 83 7.82 4.04 -8.03
N ARG A 84 7.97 3.62 -9.29
CA ARG A 84 9.04 4.09 -10.19
C ARG A 84 9.03 5.61 -10.33
N ALA A 85 7.85 6.21 -10.55
CA ALA A 85 7.72 7.66 -10.66
C ALA A 85 8.20 8.37 -9.37
N ALA A 86 7.75 7.92 -8.19
CA ALA A 86 8.17 8.47 -6.91
C ALA A 86 9.68 8.31 -6.65
N THR A 87 10.26 7.16 -7.03
CA THR A 87 11.71 6.93 -6.92
C THR A 87 12.49 7.89 -7.80
N LEU A 88 12.05 8.11 -9.04
CA LEU A 88 12.68 9.01 -10.00
C LEU A 88 12.55 10.49 -9.63
N GLU A 89 11.46 10.88 -8.95
CA GLU A 89 11.32 12.22 -8.35
C GLU A 89 12.29 12.43 -7.17
N GLY A 90 12.80 11.35 -6.60
CA GLY A 90 13.80 11.42 -5.55
C GLY A 90 13.28 11.92 -4.20
N GLN A 91 11.97 11.79 -3.93
CA GLN A 91 11.35 12.27 -2.69
C GLN A 91 11.13 11.12 -1.69
N PRO A 92 11.92 11.05 -0.59
CA PRO A 92 11.85 9.94 0.35
C PRO A 92 10.46 9.78 1.01
N ASP A 93 9.78 10.88 1.33
CA ASP A 93 8.45 10.87 1.96
C ASP A 93 7.33 10.33 1.06
N GLN A 94 7.55 10.37 -0.26
CA GLN A 94 6.64 9.77 -1.22
C GLN A 94 6.93 8.29 -1.40
N VAL A 95 8.20 7.94 -1.64
CA VAL A 95 8.59 6.57 -1.98
C VAL A 95 8.40 5.61 -0.80
N ILE A 96 8.55 6.10 0.44
CA ILE A 96 8.49 5.27 1.65
C ILE A 96 7.17 4.53 1.84
N ARG A 97 6.10 5.02 1.20
CA ARG A 97 4.75 4.44 1.25
C ARG A 97 4.66 3.11 0.51
N TYR A 98 5.58 2.87 -0.41
CA TYR A 98 5.67 1.63 -1.17
C TYR A 98 6.50 0.57 -0.47
N TYR A 99 7.12 0.85 0.69
CA TYR A 99 7.96 -0.10 1.39
C TYR A 99 7.28 -0.64 2.65
N LYS A 100 7.45 -1.94 2.89
CA LYS A 100 7.18 -2.59 4.16
C LYS A 100 8.45 -2.57 5.01
N PHE A 101 8.34 -2.08 6.24
CA PHE A 101 9.47 -2.02 7.18
C PHE A 101 9.40 -3.13 8.24
N PRO A 102 10.56 -3.68 8.68
CA PRO A 102 11.91 -3.36 8.19
C PRO A 102 12.14 -3.87 6.76
N LEU A 103 12.72 -3.01 5.91
CA LEU A 103 13.02 -3.33 4.52
C LEU A 103 14.21 -4.29 4.49
N GLN A 104 14.10 -5.37 3.71
CA GLN A 104 15.19 -6.33 3.56
C GLN A 104 16.03 -6.04 2.32
N LEU A 105 17.31 -5.78 2.52
CA LEU A 105 18.30 -5.75 1.45
C LEU A 105 18.88 -7.16 1.27
N LEU A 106 18.56 -7.78 0.15
CA LEU A 106 18.96 -9.14 -0.17
C LEU A 106 20.34 -9.15 -0.82
N PRO A 107 21.31 -9.89 -0.26
CA PRO A 107 22.64 -9.98 -0.83
C PRO A 107 22.63 -10.68 -2.20
N PRO A 108 23.58 -10.33 -3.09
CA PRO A 108 23.72 -11.04 -4.36
C PRO A 108 24.30 -12.45 -4.18
N MET A 109 24.94 -12.74 -3.04
CA MET A 109 25.50 -14.05 -2.72
C MET A 109 24.53 -14.90 -1.89
N GLU A 110 24.35 -16.15 -2.29
CA GLU A 110 23.54 -17.10 -1.54
C GLU A 110 24.08 -17.38 -0.14
N GLY A 111 23.18 -17.64 0.81
CA GLY A 111 23.54 -17.99 2.19
C GLY A 111 23.89 -16.81 3.10
N MET A 112 24.05 -15.60 2.56
CA MET A 112 24.20 -14.40 3.38
C MET A 112 22.87 -13.92 3.95
N ARG A 113 22.91 -13.37 5.17
CA ARG A 113 21.71 -12.83 5.83
C ARG A 113 21.32 -11.49 5.19
N PRO A 114 20.02 -11.25 4.94
CA PRO A 114 19.56 -9.94 4.53
C PRO A 114 19.89 -8.86 5.57
N LEU A 115 20.36 -7.70 5.10
CA LEU A 115 20.45 -6.50 5.92
C LEU A 115 19.04 -5.92 6.10
N LYS A 116 18.72 -5.45 7.30
CA LYS A 116 17.39 -4.92 7.61
C LYS A 116 17.49 -3.43 7.86
N ILE A 117 16.71 -2.65 7.12
CA ILE A 117 16.68 -1.19 7.25
C ILE A 117 15.39 -0.77 7.94
N SER A 118 15.51 -0.02 9.03
CA SER A 118 14.36 0.59 9.69
C SER A 118 13.80 1.76 8.87
N ARG A 119 12.53 2.12 9.11
CA ARG A 119 11.91 3.27 8.44
C ARG A 119 12.69 4.58 8.66
N ALA A 120 13.23 4.78 9.86
CA ALA A 120 14.00 5.96 10.20
C ALA A 120 15.36 5.98 9.49
N ALA A 121 16.05 4.84 9.44
CA ALA A 121 17.32 4.70 8.73
C ALA A 121 17.16 4.91 7.21
N PHE A 122 16.06 4.41 6.64
CA PHE A 122 15.70 4.65 5.24
C PHE A 122 15.56 6.14 4.92
N LEU A 123 14.79 6.88 5.72
CA LEU A 123 14.58 8.32 5.51
C LEU A 123 15.88 9.11 5.68
N LYS A 124 16.66 8.77 6.71
CA LYS A 124 17.91 9.47 7.03
C LYS A 124 18.96 9.33 5.94
N ASN A 125 19.02 8.15 5.29
CA ASN A 125 20.08 7.78 4.36
C ASN A 125 19.56 7.55 2.92
N TYR A 126 18.41 8.13 2.56
CA TYR A 126 17.76 7.81 1.27
C TYR A 126 18.62 8.18 0.06
N ALA A 127 19.30 9.33 0.12
CA ALA A 127 20.13 9.79 -1.00
C ALA A 127 21.31 8.83 -1.23
N GLU A 128 21.97 8.41 -0.16
CA GLU A 128 23.10 7.48 -0.19
C GLU A 128 22.65 6.09 -0.66
N LEU A 129 21.49 5.62 -0.19
CA LEU A 129 20.97 4.31 -0.54
C LEU A 129 20.41 4.21 -1.97
N PHE A 130 19.83 5.29 -2.50
CA PHE A 130 18.99 5.23 -3.71
C PHE A 130 19.31 6.28 -4.77
N GLN A 131 20.20 7.25 -4.53
CA GLN A 131 20.49 8.31 -5.50
C GLN A 131 21.97 8.46 -5.84
N ARG A 132 22.84 8.38 -4.83
CA ARG A 132 24.27 8.70 -4.96
C ARG A 132 25.13 7.56 -4.41
N GLY A 133 25.98 7.02 -5.28
CA GLY A 133 27.10 6.18 -4.91
C GLY A 133 28.33 7.00 -4.49
N PRO A 134 29.46 6.32 -4.23
CA PRO A 134 30.72 6.97 -3.90
C PRO A 134 31.13 7.97 -4.98
N ALA A 135 31.76 9.08 -4.58
CA ALA A 135 32.23 10.15 -5.48
C ALA A 135 31.11 10.82 -6.32
N ASP A 136 29.91 11.00 -5.74
CA ASP A 136 28.74 11.63 -6.39
C ASP A 136 28.30 10.94 -7.70
N THR A 137 28.64 9.66 -7.85
CA THR A 137 28.18 8.84 -8.97
C THR A 137 26.72 8.43 -8.75
N GLU A 138 25.97 8.19 -9.82
CA GLU A 138 24.62 7.65 -9.69
C GLU A 138 24.68 6.17 -9.28
N ILE A 139 23.90 5.78 -8.27
CA ILE A 139 23.85 4.37 -7.83
C ILE A 139 23.16 3.49 -8.90
N ALA A 140 23.62 2.25 -9.03
CA ALA A 140 23.14 1.29 -10.03
C ALA A 140 21.61 1.13 -10.03
N MET A 141 20.99 1.18 -8.85
CA MET A 141 19.56 1.09 -8.68
C MET A 141 18.77 2.26 -9.29
N LEU A 142 19.26 3.50 -9.16
CA LEU A 142 18.62 4.65 -9.81
C LEU A 142 18.77 4.57 -11.33
N THR A 143 19.96 4.15 -11.80
CA THR A 143 20.20 3.90 -13.22
C THR A 143 19.26 2.83 -13.77
N ALA A 144 19.04 1.73 -13.03
CA ALA A 144 18.09 0.68 -13.40
C ALA A 144 16.66 1.22 -13.47
N MET A 145 16.24 2.03 -12.50
CA MET A 145 14.93 2.68 -12.51
C MET A 145 14.73 3.61 -13.71
N LYS A 146 15.76 4.37 -14.09
CA LYS A 146 15.72 5.23 -15.29
C LYS A 146 15.60 4.42 -16.58
N LYS A 147 16.28 3.27 -16.66
CA LYS A 147 16.25 2.35 -17.82
C LYS A 147 14.94 1.56 -17.92
N SER A 148 14.30 1.26 -16.80
CA SER A 148 12.98 0.65 -16.76
C SER A 148 11.97 1.48 -17.55
N THR A 149 11.03 0.81 -18.22
CA THR A 149 9.99 1.43 -19.06
C THR A 149 8.62 1.47 -18.39
N GLY A 150 8.46 0.83 -17.22
CA GLY A 150 7.15 0.63 -16.57
C GLY A 150 6.28 -0.41 -17.28
N LYS A 151 6.83 -1.14 -18.26
CA LYS A 151 6.18 -2.19 -19.06
C LYS A 151 6.86 -3.55 -18.88
N GLU A 152 7.57 -3.73 -17.78
CA GLU A 152 8.29 -4.94 -17.43
C GLU A 152 7.32 -6.13 -17.38
N PHE A 153 7.84 -7.31 -17.69
CA PHE A 153 7.10 -8.53 -17.50
C PHE A 153 6.87 -8.75 -15.99
N ILE A 154 5.61 -8.85 -15.59
CA ILE A 154 5.22 -9.16 -14.22
C ILE A 154 4.73 -10.61 -14.22
N PRO A 155 5.44 -11.54 -13.54
CA PRO A 155 5.04 -12.94 -13.51
C PRO A 155 3.70 -13.09 -12.79
N THR A 156 2.88 -14.04 -13.26
CA THR A 156 1.62 -14.37 -12.60
C THR A 156 1.89 -14.97 -11.23
N ALA A 157 1.48 -14.28 -10.17
CA ALA A 157 1.64 -14.75 -8.81
C ALA A 157 0.48 -15.65 -8.38
N THR A 158 0.80 -16.77 -7.72
CA THR A 158 -0.20 -17.72 -7.21
C THR A 158 -0.84 -17.19 -5.93
N PHE A 159 -2.15 -17.03 -5.93
CA PHE A 159 -2.93 -16.59 -4.78
C PHE A 159 -3.55 -17.77 -4.02
N ASP A 160 -3.30 -17.84 -2.71
CA ASP A 160 -3.94 -18.80 -1.82
C ASP A 160 -5.21 -18.19 -1.23
N THR A 161 -6.36 -18.65 -1.71
CA THR A 161 -7.68 -18.20 -1.25
C THR A 161 -8.00 -18.59 0.19
N LYS A 162 -7.37 -19.65 0.73
CA LYS A 162 -7.54 -20.07 2.13
C LYS A 162 -6.76 -19.17 3.07
N ARG A 163 -5.52 -18.82 2.70
CA ARG A 163 -4.65 -17.91 3.48
C ARG A 163 -4.93 -16.45 3.20
N CYS A 164 -5.68 -16.15 2.15
CA CYS A 164 -5.98 -14.80 1.70
C CYS A 164 -4.72 -13.98 1.36
N ALA A 165 -3.75 -14.63 0.73
CA ALA A 165 -2.43 -14.06 0.46
C ALA A 165 -1.80 -14.69 -0.79
N TYR A 166 -0.86 -13.97 -1.41
CA TYR A 166 0.02 -14.59 -2.42
C TYR A 166 1.01 -15.53 -1.74
N LEU A 167 1.33 -16.64 -2.41
CA LEU A 167 2.22 -17.67 -1.86
C LEU A 167 3.68 -17.23 -1.79
N VAL A 168 4.10 -16.38 -2.73
CA VAL A 168 5.47 -15.87 -2.85
C VAL A 168 5.43 -14.40 -3.25
N PRO A 169 6.47 -13.62 -2.89
CA PRO A 169 6.64 -12.27 -3.41
C PRO A 169 6.71 -12.28 -4.95
N THR A 170 6.14 -11.24 -5.57
CA THR A 170 6.23 -11.03 -7.02
C THR A 170 7.43 -10.15 -7.32
N ARG A 171 8.42 -10.70 -8.02
CA ARG A 171 9.62 -9.97 -8.41
C ARG A 171 9.36 -9.12 -9.66
N ILE A 172 9.74 -7.85 -9.59
CA ILE A 172 9.81 -6.93 -10.73
C ILE A 172 11.18 -6.25 -10.66
N GLU A 173 12.02 -6.46 -11.66
CA GLU A 173 13.44 -6.09 -11.62
C GLU A 173 14.10 -6.62 -10.34
N ASP A 174 14.68 -5.75 -9.51
CA ASP A 174 15.33 -6.11 -8.26
C ASP A 174 14.43 -6.00 -7.03
N TYR A 175 13.12 -5.77 -7.21
CA TYR A 175 12.18 -5.51 -6.12
C TYR A 175 11.20 -6.67 -5.96
N ASN A 176 11.04 -7.14 -4.72
CA ASN A 176 10.06 -8.15 -4.36
C ASN A 176 8.83 -7.50 -3.72
N PHE A 177 7.72 -7.52 -4.47
CA PHE A 177 6.44 -7.01 -4.03
C PHE A 177 5.63 -8.07 -3.29
N VAL A 178 5.03 -7.69 -2.18
CA VAL A 178 4.04 -8.47 -1.43
C VAL A 178 2.74 -7.70 -1.34
N TYR A 179 1.62 -8.42 -1.28
CA TYR A 179 0.31 -7.82 -1.12
C TYR A 179 -0.13 -7.89 0.33
N ASP A 180 -0.45 -6.74 0.92
CA ASP A 180 -1.15 -6.63 2.19
C ASP A 180 -2.56 -6.08 1.97
N LYS A 181 -3.55 -6.64 2.68
CA LYS A 181 -4.96 -6.28 2.50
C LYS A 181 -5.27 -4.83 2.90
N LYS A 182 -4.50 -4.24 3.82
CA LYS A 182 -4.70 -2.87 4.34
C LYS A 182 -3.91 -1.86 3.52
N THR A 183 -2.67 -2.17 3.15
CA THR A 183 -1.77 -1.21 2.47
C THR A 183 -1.64 -1.43 0.97
N GLY A 184 -2.13 -2.55 0.43
CA GLY A 184 -1.96 -2.91 -0.97
C GLY A 184 -0.60 -3.53 -1.25
N TRP A 185 -0.13 -3.40 -2.49
CA TRP A 185 1.18 -3.88 -2.91
C TRP A 185 2.29 -3.00 -2.35
N VAL A 186 3.27 -3.64 -1.71
CA VAL A 186 4.44 -2.99 -1.12
C VAL A 186 5.69 -3.82 -1.38
N VAL A 187 6.84 -3.17 -1.48
CA VAL A 187 8.17 -3.79 -1.53
C VAL A 187 8.54 -4.24 -0.14
N GLU A 188 8.77 -5.54 0.04
CA GLU A 188 9.27 -6.11 1.29
C GLU A 188 10.79 -6.31 1.27
N SER A 189 11.34 -6.56 0.09
CA SER A 189 12.77 -6.74 -0.08
C SER A 189 13.24 -6.29 -1.44
N MET A 190 14.54 -6.01 -1.57
CA MET A 190 15.18 -5.69 -2.83
C MET A 190 16.59 -6.26 -2.88
N TYR A 191 17.03 -6.65 -4.07
CA TYR A 191 18.42 -7.02 -4.32
C TYR A 191 19.28 -5.76 -4.47
N TYR A 192 20.53 -5.86 -4.08
CA TYR A 192 21.52 -4.80 -4.23
C TYR A 192 22.81 -5.37 -4.82
N ASP A 193 23.59 -4.56 -5.54
CA ASP A 193 24.88 -4.99 -6.08
C ASP A 193 25.95 -5.01 -4.98
N ALA A 194 26.97 -5.88 -5.10
CA ALA A 194 28.09 -5.96 -4.17
C ALA A 194 28.77 -4.58 -3.94
N ASN A 195 28.73 -3.69 -4.93
CA ASN A 195 29.24 -2.32 -4.83
C ASN A 195 28.36 -1.41 -3.94
N ASP A 196 27.06 -1.66 -3.87
CA ASP A 196 26.08 -0.86 -3.11
C ASP A 196 26.09 -1.22 -1.60
N LEU A 197 26.60 -2.42 -1.24
CA LEU A 197 26.66 -2.94 0.13
C LEU A 197 27.56 -2.11 1.05
N ASN A 198 28.65 -1.56 0.51
CA ASN A 198 29.59 -0.76 1.28
C ASN A 198 28.93 0.53 1.80
N ILE A 199 27.99 1.08 1.03
CA ILE A 199 27.24 2.29 1.38
C ILE A 199 26.33 2.04 2.59
N GLY A 200 25.66 0.89 2.63
CA GLY A 200 24.76 0.56 3.73
C GLY A 200 25.44 0.29 5.07
N ARG A 201 26.67 -0.25 5.03
CA ARG A 201 27.47 -0.51 6.23
C ARG A 201 28.09 0.78 6.80
N GLU A 202 28.50 1.71 5.94
CA GLU A 202 29.02 3.02 6.34
C GLU A 202 27.91 3.95 6.88
N ALA A 203 26.68 3.82 6.38
CA ALA A 203 25.52 4.61 6.78
C ALA A 203 24.86 4.18 8.11
N GLN A 204 25.49 3.29 8.89
CA GLN A 204 24.98 2.79 10.18
C GLN A 204 23.56 2.20 10.10
N LEU A 205 23.30 1.35 9.10
CA LEU A 205 21.97 0.78 8.88
C LEU A 205 21.60 -0.38 9.82
N ASP A 206 22.58 -0.96 10.52
CA ASP A 206 22.38 -2.01 11.53
C ASP A 206 22.11 -1.38 12.91
N HIS A 207 20.82 -1.21 13.26
CA HIS A 207 20.36 -0.97 14.63
C HIS A 207 19.11 -1.82 14.93
#